data_AF-A0A4P9Y2U6-F1
#
_entry.id   AF-A0A4P9Y2U6-F1
#
_cell.length_a   1.000
_cell.length_b   1.000
_cell.length_c   1.000
_cell.angle_alpha   90.00
_cell.angle_beta   90.00
_cell.angle_gamma   90.00
#
_symmetry.space_group_name_H-M   'P 1'
#
loop_
_entity.id
_entity.type
_entity.pdbx_description
1 polymer ?
#
loop_
_entity_poly.entity_id
_entity_poly.type
_entity_poly.pdbx_seq_one_letter_code
_entity_poly.pdbx_strand_id
1 'polypeptide(L)'
;MPWILLSDHPYLPRRLEWRRHSGYSLPLDILILLQYLMYGLFLTVYFTSTRRILPIYPGMALPFDILLPMLTFIVFVLSICVSLKDVEEEACKGRSHGRTVPLDLRVSTDPHPIIDRNTRYCRICSTTVSSGTRHCRRCNKCVRGYNHHCRWLNTCIGDANLRGFYALVGLNSLLALLNLVPTVLVFAAYFSSIPGYYQYSHELFPDLDAPGIPVMIITSFALLGQAICAIGLLQLGYIHLRFWYRGRKSNQAIVRHLPSGDTLAVSDDGYISSPIKDGREMHLPSL
;
A
#
# COMPACT_ATOMS: atom_id res chain seq x y z
N MET A 1 -21.59 -19.53 8.32
CA MET A 1 -20.49 -18.78 7.66
C MET A 1 -19.44 -18.39 8.71
N PRO A 2 -18.43 -19.23 9.02
CA PRO A 2 -17.49 -18.96 10.12
C PRO A 2 -16.29 -18.08 9.73
N TRP A 3 -16.08 -17.81 8.44
CA TRP A 3 -14.83 -17.24 7.92
C TRP A 3 -14.66 -15.72 8.09
N ILE A 4 -15.74 -15.00 8.43
CA ILE A 4 -15.72 -13.52 8.52
C ILE A 4 -15.16 -13.04 9.86
N LEU A 5 -15.14 -13.87 10.91
CA LEU A 5 -14.70 -13.46 12.26
C LEU A 5 -13.21 -13.73 12.54
N LEU A 6 -12.46 -14.36 11.62
CA LEU A 6 -11.05 -14.73 11.86
C LEU A 6 -10.02 -13.70 11.38
N SER A 7 -10.42 -12.62 10.70
CA SER A 7 -9.45 -11.69 10.10
C SER A 7 -8.67 -10.84 11.12
N ASP A 8 -9.20 -10.64 12.32
CA ASP A 8 -8.61 -9.75 13.34
C ASP A 8 -8.19 -10.45 14.64
N HIS A 9 -8.27 -11.78 14.73
CA HIS A 9 -7.78 -12.50 15.90
C HIS A 9 -6.24 -12.64 15.85
N PRO A 10 -5.52 -12.29 16.93
CA PRO A 10 -4.05 -12.45 16.99
C PRO A 10 -3.61 -13.93 17.00
N TYR A 11 -4.57 -14.85 17.17
CA TYR A 11 -4.38 -16.28 17.30
C TYR A 11 -4.45 -17.01 15.95
N LEU A 12 -3.54 -17.94 15.73
CA LEU A 12 -3.57 -18.82 14.55
C LEU A 12 -4.58 -19.96 14.74
N PRO A 13 -5.31 -20.38 13.69
CA PRO A 13 -6.21 -21.53 13.76
C PRO A 13 -5.44 -22.84 14.01
N ARG A 14 -6.13 -23.85 14.54
CA ARG A 14 -5.55 -25.18 14.85
C ARG A 14 -4.94 -25.86 13.62
N ARG A 15 -5.59 -25.71 12.46
CA ARG A 15 -5.08 -26.15 11.15
C ARG A 15 -5.03 -24.96 10.20
N LEU A 16 -4.03 -24.96 9.33
CA LEU A 16 -3.88 -24.02 8.24
C LEU A 16 -4.70 -24.47 7.03
N GLU A 17 -5.99 -24.16 7.05
CA GLU A 17 -6.92 -24.53 5.98
C GLU A 17 -7.02 -23.47 4.88
N TRP A 18 -6.45 -22.29 5.10
CA TRP A 18 -6.57 -21.18 4.17
C TRP A 18 -5.25 -20.42 4.05
N ARG A 19 -5.05 -19.81 2.89
CA ARG A 19 -3.90 -18.98 2.57
C ARG A 19 -4.34 -17.88 1.63
N ARG A 20 -3.79 -16.69 1.81
CA ARG A 20 -4.02 -15.58 0.90
C ARG A 20 -3.02 -15.62 -0.26
N HIS A 21 -3.50 -15.95 -1.46
CA HIS A 21 -2.68 -15.94 -2.67
C HIS A 21 -2.53 -14.52 -3.22
N SER A 22 -3.64 -13.77 -3.26
CA SER A 22 -3.68 -12.39 -3.76
C SER A 22 -4.54 -11.48 -2.88
N GLY A 23 -4.56 -10.19 -3.21
CA GLY A 23 -5.45 -9.18 -2.64
C GLY A 23 -6.94 -9.49 -2.81
N TYR A 24 -7.29 -10.34 -3.77
CA TYR A 24 -8.68 -10.72 -4.05
C TYR A 24 -9.08 -12.06 -3.44
N SER A 25 -8.18 -12.73 -2.72
CA SER A 25 -8.58 -13.90 -1.92
C SER A 25 -9.52 -13.46 -0.79
N LEU A 26 -10.53 -14.27 -0.48
CA LEU A 26 -11.44 -13.97 0.63
C LEU A 26 -10.77 -14.22 2.00
N PRO A 27 -11.18 -13.50 3.06
CA PRO A 27 -12.11 -12.38 3.05
C PRO A 27 -11.48 -11.09 2.47
N LEU A 28 -12.29 -10.24 1.85
CA LEU A 28 -11.85 -8.91 1.43
C LEU A 28 -11.87 -7.96 2.62
N ASP A 29 -10.82 -7.16 2.76
CA ASP A 29 -10.81 -6.03 3.69
C ASP A 29 -11.71 -4.92 3.12
N ILE A 30 -12.52 -4.26 3.96
CA ILE A 30 -13.44 -3.21 3.49
C ILE A 30 -12.70 -2.06 2.78
N LEU A 31 -11.42 -1.84 3.13
CA LEU A 31 -10.61 -0.77 2.56
C LEU A 31 -10.35 -0.94 1.06
N ILE A 32 -10.25 -2.17 0.53
CA ILE A 32 -10.08 -2.37 -0.93
C ILE A 32 -11.35 -1.99 -1.70
N LEU A 33 -12.53 -2.26 -1.11
CA LEU A 33 -13.82 -1.91 -1.70
C LEU A 33 -14.01 -0.39 -1.66
N LEU A 34 -13.69 0.23 -0.52
CA LEU A 34 -13.76 1.68 -0.36
C LEU A 34 -12.83 2.38 -1.35
N GLN A 35 -11.62 1.87 -1.59
CA GLN A 35 -10.70 2.43 -2.58
C GLN A 35 -11.31 2.48 -3.99
N TYR A 36 -11.90 1.38 -4.47
CA TYR A 36 -12.49 1.36 -5.81
C TYR A 36 -13.76 2.19 -5.92
N LEU A 37 -14.57 2.21 -4.86
CA LEU A 37 -15.72 3.11 -4.77
C LEU A 37 -15.27 4.57 -4.91
N MET A 38 -14.21 4.98 -4.20
CA MET A 38 -13.69 6.35 -4.28
C MET A 38 -13.19 6.71 -5.68
N TYR A 39 -12.50 5.81 -6.40
CA TYR A 39 -12.09 6.07 -7.79
C TYR A 39 -13.28 6.31 -8.72
N GLY A 40 -14.33 5.49 -8.60
CA GLY A 40 -15.55 5.67 -9.39
C GLY A 40 -16.31 6.95 -9.04
N LEU A 41 -16.43 7.26 -7.75
CA LEU A 41 -17.09 8.48 -7.28
C LEU A 41 -16.36 9.74 -7.74
N PHE A 42 -15.03 9.79 -7.67
CA PHE A 42 -14.28 10.97 -8.11
C PHE A 42 -14.46 11.26 -9.60
N LEU A 43 -14.43 10.22 -10.46
CA LEU A 43 -14.69 10.40 -11.89
C LEU A 43 -16.12 10.84 -12.17
N THR A 44 -17.09 10.21 -11.49
CA THR A 44 -18.51 10.55 -11.66
C THR A 44 -18.74 12.02 -11.28
N VAL A 45 -18.33 12.43 -10.07
CA VAL A 45 -18.49 13.80 -9.58
C VAL A 45 -17.81 14.81 -10.51
N TYR A 46 -16.60 14.50 -11.00
CA TYR A 46 -15.91 15.38 -11.93
C TYR A 46 -16.73 15.63 -13.21
N PHE A 47 -17.19 14.57 -13.88
CA PHE A 47 -17.90 14.69 -15.16
C PHE A 47 -19.35 15.17 -15.03
N THR A 48 -20.07 14.78 -13.98
CA THR A 48 -21.47 15.15 -13.81
C THR A 48 -21.65 16.54 -13.18
N SER A 49 -20.71 16.96 -12.34
CA SER A 49 -20.87 18.16 -11.50
C SER A 49 -19.80 19.20 -11.82
N THR A 50 -18.53 18.88 -11.56
CA THR A 50 -17.44 19.87 -11.65
C THR A 50 -17.28 20.43 -13.06
N ARG A 51 -17.36 19.57 -14.09
CA ARG A 51 -17.22 19.96 -15.50
C ARG A 51 -18.36 20.87 -15.99
N ARG A 52 -19.53 20.79 -15.36
CA ARG A 52 -20.69 21.66 -15.66
C ARG A 52 -20.56 23.03 -14.99
N ILE A 53 -20.15 23.05 -13.72
CA ILE A 53 -19.98 24.28 -12.93
C ILE A 53 -18.85 25.15 -13.50
N LEU A 54 -17.73 24.50 -13.83
CA LEU A 54 -16.56 25.16 -14.38
C LEU A 54 -16.43 24.77 -15.86
N PRO A 55 -17.03 25.52 -16.78
CA PRO A 55 -16.49 25.59 -18.13
C PRO A 55 -15.16 26.35 -18.02
N ILE A 56 -14.16 25.70 -17.41
CA ILE A 56 -12.78 26.18 -17.35
C ILE A 56 -12.46 26.59 -18.79
N TYR A 57 -11.91 27.80 -18.99
CA TYR A 57 -11.53 28.35 -20.29
C TYR A 57 -11.22 27.22 -21.26
N PRO A 58 -11.85 27.15 -22.45
CA PRO A 58 -11.86 25.93 -23.28
C PRO A 58 -10.48 25.27 -23.51
N GLY A 59 -9.38 26.03 -23.43
CA GLY A 59 -8.02 25.51 -23.48
C GLY A 59 -7.50 24.77 -22.22
N MET A 60 -8.04 25.02 -21.03
CA MET A 60 -7.65 24.38 -19.77
C MET A 60 -8.57 23.21 -19.35
N ALA A 61 -9.79 23.10 -19.87
CA ALA A 61 -10.69 21.97 -19.54
C ALA A 61 -10.25 20.65 -20.17
N LEU A 62 -9.85 20.67 -21.45
CA LEU A 62 -9.48 19.47 -22.20
C LEU A 62 -8.33 18.68 -21.57
N PRO A 63 -7.25 19.31 -21.05
CA PRO A 63 -6.22 18.60 -20.32
C PRO A 63 -6.76 17.84 -19.10
N PHE A 64 -7.64 18.43 -18.27
CA PHE A 64 -8.19 17.74 -17.09
C PHE A 64 -9.18 16.63 -17.48
N ASP A 65 -9.99 16.85 -18.53
CA ASP A 65 -10.96 15.87 -19.05
C ASP A 65 -10.29 14.59 -19.57
N ILE A 66 -9.01 14.67 -19.98
CA ILE A 66 -8.22 13.52 -20.43
C ILE A 66 -7.31 13.00 -19.31
N LEU A 67 -6.59 13.90 -18.63
CA LEU A 67 -5.55 13.55 -17.67
C LEU A 67 -6.12 12.87 -16.41
N LEU A 68 -7.21 13.40 -15.83
CA LEU A 68 -7.77 12.84 -14.59
C LEU A 68 -8.31 11.41 -14.80
N PRO A 69 -9.11 11.11 -15.84
CA PRO A 69 -9.56 9.74 -16.10
C PRO A 69 -8.41 8.81 -16.49
N MET A 70 -7.47 9.27 -17.32
CA MET A 70 -6.31 8.47 -17.71
C MET A 70 -5.48 8.09 -16.49
N LEU A 71 -5.16 9.05 -15.62
CA LEU A 71 -4.39 8.80 -14.40
C LEU A 71 -5.16 7.91 -13.43
N THR A 72 -6.47 8.13 -13.27
CA THR A 72 -7.32 7.25 -12.43
C THR A 72 -7.33 5.82 -12.96
N PHE A 73 -7.43 5.64 -14.27
CA PHE A 73 -7.36 4.32 -14.91
C PHE A 73 -6.00 3.66 -14.69
N ILE A 74 -4.90 4.39 -14.88
CA ILE A 74 -3.54 3.88 -14.64
C ILE A 74 -3.39 3.44 -13.18
N VAL A 75 -3.83 4.28 -12.23
CA VAL A 75 -3.77 3.97 -10.79
C VAL A 75 -4.65 2.76 -10.45
N PHE A 76 -5.84 2.66 -11.03
CA PHE A 76 -6.73 1.52 -10.84
C PHE A 76 -6.11 0.22 -11.34
N VAL A 77 -5.58 0.21 -12.57
CA VAL A 77 -4.89 -0.96 -13.13
C VAL A 77 -3.67 -1.32 -12.30
N LEU A 78 -2.86 -0.34 -11.89
CA LEU A 78 -1.69 -0.60 -11.06
C LEU A 78 -2.08 -1.16 -9.68
N SER A 79 -3.16 -0.68 -9.07
CA SER A 79 -3.72 -1.23 -7.83
C SER A 79 -4.07 -2.71 -8.01
N ILE A 80 -4.78 -3.05 -9.09
CA ILE A 80 -5.10 -4.44 -9.44
C ILE A 80 -3.82 -5.27 -9.61
N CYS A 81 -2.85 -4.80 -10.39
CA CYS A 81 -1.61 -5.54 -10.66
C CYS A 81 -0.81 -5.81 -9.37
N VAL A 82 -0.71 -4.82 -8.48
CA VAL A 82 0.00 -4.97 -7.20
C VAL A 82 -0.76 -5.93 -6.27
N SER A 83 -2.10 -5.82 -6.22
CA SER A 83 -2.95 -6.71 -5.43
C SER A 83 -2.94 -8.16 -5.94
N LEU A 84 -2.87 -8.39 -7.25
CA LEU A 84 -2.83 -9.73 -7.84
C LEU A 84 -1.49 -10.45 -7.63
N LYS A 85 -0.40 -9.72 -7.38
CA LYS A 85 0.92 -10.32 -7.25
C LYS A 85 1.00 -11.21 -6.01
N ASP A 86 1.22 -12.51 -6.23
CA ASP A 86 1.57 -13.41 -5.13
C ASP A 86 3.01 -13.13 -4.67
N VAL A 87 3.11 -12.64 -3.44
CA VAL A 87 4.38 -12.32 -2.76
C VAL A 87 4.86 -13.43 -1.83
N GLU A 88 4.24 -14.61 -1.92
CA GLU A 88 4.74 -15.79 -1.24
C GLU A 88 6.21 -16.05 -1.60
N GLU A 89 7.00 -16.36 -0.59
CA GLU A 89 8.34 -16.87 -0.81
C GLU A 89 8.34 -18.23 -1.51
N GLU A 90 9.14 -18.35 -2.57
CA GLU A 90 9.25 -19.55 -3.41
C GLU A 90 9.47 -20.84 -2.61
N ALA A 91 10.30 -20.80 -1.57
CA ALA A 91 10.57 -21.97 -0.72
C ALA A 91 9.31 -22.54 -0.03
N CYS A 92 8.29 -21.71 0.18
CA CYS A 92 7.04 -22.07 0.85
C CYS A 92 5.93 -22.53 -0.09
N LYS A 93 6.07 -22.30 -1.41
CA LYS A 93 5.02 -22.61 -2.39
C LYS A 93 4.73 -24.11 -2.41
N GLY A 94 3.45 -24.46 -2.32
CA GLY A 94 2.98 -25.85 -2.31
C GLY A 94 3.18 -26.61 -0.98
N ARG A 95 3.75 -25.99 0.06
CA ARG A 95 4.12 -26.71 1.29
C ARG A 95 3.14 -26.61 2.46
N SER A 96 2.34 -25.54 2.58
CA SER A 96 1.73 -25.19 3.89
C SER A 96 0.29 -25.68 4.17
N HIS A 97 -0.44 -26.18 3.18
CA HIS A 97 -1.88 -26.42 3.33
C HIS A 97 -2.16 -27.67 4.19
N GLY A 98 -3.14 -27.59 5.10
CA GLY A 98 -3.60 -28.70 5.94
C GLY A 98 -2.76 -29.00 7.19
N ARG A 99 -1.72 -28.19 7.47
CA ARG A 99 -0.82 -28.41 8.62
C ARG A 99 -1.42 -27.98 9.95
N THR A 100 -1.10 -28.74 11.00
CA THR A 100 -1.43 -28.37 12.39
C THR A 100 -0.44 -27.35 12.92
N VAL A 101 -0.94 -26.22 13.44
CA VAL A 101 -0.10 -25.19 14.05
C VAL A 101 0.25 -25.60 15.48
N PRO A 102 1.52 -25.59 15.91
CA PRO A 102 1.90 -25.82 17.32
C PRO A 102 1.15 -24.91 18.31
N LEU A 103 0.77 -25.42 19.50
CA LEU A 103 -0.05 -24.66 20.46
C LEU A 103 0.63 -23.39 20.97
N ASP A 104 1.94 -23.43 21.20
CA ASP A 104 2.78 -22.30 21.60
C ASP A 104 2.67 -21.15 20.58
N LEU A 105 2.70 -21.48 19.29
CA LEU A 105 2.58 -20.50 18.20
C LEU A 105 1.16 -19.94 18.03
N ARG A 106 0.13 -20.62 18.55
CA ARG A 106 -1.25 -20.12 18.50
C ARG A 106 -1.47 -19.01 19.51
N VAL A 107 -0.97 -19.18 20.73
CA VAL A 107 -1.21 -18.31 21.89
C VAL A 107 -0.12 -17.25 22.07
N SER A 108 1.02 -17.40 21.39
CA SER A 108 2.15 -16.47 21.51
C SER A 108 1.79 -15.04 21.11
N THR A 109 1.71 -14.20 22.14
CA THR A 109 1.86 -12.73 22.10
C THR A 109 3.33 -12.33 21.95
N ASP A 110 4.25 -13.25 22.20
CA ASP A 110 5.68 -13.00 22.10
C ASP A 110 6.10 -12.75 20.66
N PRO A 111 6.98 -11.76 20.42
CA PRO A 111 7.59 -11.50 19.12
C PRO A 111 8.66 -12.55 18.78
N HIS A 112 8.73 -13.67 19.52
CA HIS A 112 9.62 -14.78 19.20
C HIS A 112 9.31 -15.24 17.79
N PRO A 113 10.28 -15.14 16.88
CA PRO A 113 9.94 -15.13 15.48
C PRO A 113 9.44 -16.53 15.12
N ILE A 114 8.28 -16.55 14.45
CA ILE A 114 7.75 -17.72 13.74
C ILE A 114 8.86 -18.38 12.90
N ILE A 115 9.85 -17.58 12.50
CA ILE A 115 11.04 -17.94 11.77
C ILE A 115 12.23 -17.86 12.72
N ASP A 116 12.85 -19.00 12.99
CA ASP A 116 14.06 -19.07 13.80
C ASP A 116 15.18 -18.17 13.22
N ARG A 117 15.86 -17.39 14.06
CA ARG A 117 16.82 -16.37 13.60
C ARG A 117 18.11 -16.96 13.05
N ASN A 118 18.52 -18.13 13.53
CA ASN A 118 19.79 -18.76 13.20
C ASN A 118 19.64 -19.69 11.99
N THR A 119 18.62 -20.53 12.02
CA THR A 119 18.34 -21.52 10.99
C THR A 119 17.48 -20.97 9.85
N ARG A 120 16.86 -19.79 10.04
CA ARG A 120 15.85 -19.23 9.14
C ARG A 120 14.71 -20.19 8.87
N TYR A 121 14.39 -21.05 9.84
CA TYR A 121 13.34 -22.04 9.69
C TYR A 121 11.99 -21.48 10.14
N CYS A 122 11.03 -21.41 9.23
CA CYS A 122 9.65 -21.07 9.55
C CYS A 122 8.95 -22.28 10.17
N ARG A 123 8.54 -22.20 11.44
CA ARG A 123 7.85 -23.30 12.14
C ARG A 123 6.44 -23.56 11.61
N ILE A 124 5.77 -22.53 11.08
CA ILE A 124 4.42 -22.64 10.49
C ILE A 124 4.47 -23.21 9.07
N CYS A 125 5.32 -22.64 8.21
CA CYS A 125 5.52 -23.12 6.84
C CYS A 125 6.47 -24.32 6.76
N SER A 126 6.97 -24.81 7.90
CA SER A 126 7.85 -25.98 8.08
C SER A 126 8.90 -26.10 6.97
N THR A 127 9.61 -24.99 6.74
CA THR A 127 10.65 -24.90 5.71
C THR A 127 11.62 -23.79 6.07
N THR A 128 12.87 -23.96 5.64
CA THR A 128 13.87 -22.90 5.68
C THR A 128 13.53 -21.84 4.64
N VAL A 129 13.67 -20.58 5.04
CA VAL A 129 13.41 -19.40 4.24
C VAL A 129 14.68 -18.57 4.07
N SER A 130 14.65 -17.64 3.12
CA SER A 130 15.70 -16.68 2.87
C SER A 130 15.81 -15.62 3.97
N SER A 131 16.96 -14.92 3.99
CA SER A 131 17.19 -13.79 4.89
C SER A 131 16.16 -12.69 4.66
N GLY A 132 15.71 -12.05 5.73
CA GLY A 132 14.72 -10.96 5.67
C GLY A 132 13.26 -11.40 5.46
N THR A 133 12.98 -12.69 5.30
CA THR A 133 11.60 -13.19 5.28
C THR A 133 10.91 -13.02 6.63
N ARG A 134 9.62 -12.67 6.61
CA ARG A 134 8.72 -12.79 7.76
C ARG A 134 7.44 -13.53 7.40
N HIS A 135 6.87 -14.23 8.38
CA HIS A 135 5.58 -14.89 8.22
C HIS A 135 4.45 -13.92 8.60
N CYS A 136 3.53 -13.67 7.67
CA CYS A 136 2.35 -12.86 7.91
C CYS A 136 1.19 -13.75 8.37
N ARG A 137 0.78 -13.63 9.65
CA ARG A 137 -0.37 -14.37 10.20
C ARG A 137 -1.67 -14.09 9.42
N ARG A 138 -1.90 -12.83 9.00
CA ARG A 138 -3.11 -12.41 8.25
C ARG A 138 -3.17 -12.93 6.81
N CYS A 139 -2.04 -13.29 6.22
CA CYS A 139 -2.03 -13.94 4.90
C CYS A 139 -1.76 -15.44 4.98
N ASN A 140 -1.39 -15.91 6.17
CA ASN A 140 -0.87 -17.24 6.45
C ASN A 140 0.22 -17.68 5.45
N LYS A 141 1.22 -16.81 5.23
CA LYS A 141 2.35 -17.09 4.33
C LYS A 141 3.63 -16.37 4.72
N CYS A 142 4.76 -16.96 4.34
CA CYS A 142 6.06 -16.29 4.37
C CYS A 142 6.20 -15.35 3.19
N VAL A 143 6.71 -14.15 3.45
CA VAL A 143 6.94 -13.11 2.46
C VAL A 143 8.39 -12.67 2.56
N ARG A 144 9.12 -12.81 1.45
CA ARG A 144 10.50 -12.36 1.34
C ARG A 144 10.56 -10.83 1.33
N GLY A 145 11.49 -10.26 2.10
CA GLY A 145 11.61 -8.82 2.28
C GLY A 145 10.32 -8.18 2.81
N TYR A 146 9.62 -8.88 3.71
CA TYR A 146 8.32 -8.43 4.22
C TYR A 146 8.44 -7.02 4.80
N ASN A 147 7.67 -6.10 4.22
CA ASN A 147 7.55 -4.72 4.69
C ASN A 147 6.37 -4.61 5.65
N HIS A 148 5.15 -4.78 5.13
CA HIS A 148 3.91 -4.73 5.88
C HIS A 148 2.80 -5.51 5.17
N HIS A 149 1.67 -5.72 5.85
CA HIS A 149 0.42 -6.12 5.23
C HIS A 149 -0.42 -4.88 4.93
N CYS A 150 -0.70 -4.61 3.66
CA CYS A 150 -1.48 -3.46 3.23
C CYS A 150 -2.95 -3.86 3.15
N ARG A 151 -3.79 -3.29 4.02
CA ARG A 151 -5.24 -3.53 4.02
C ARG A 151 -5.94 -2.94 2.79
N TRP A 152 -5.48 -1.78 2.31
CA TRP A 152 -5.99 -1.14 1.09
C TRP A 152 -5.83 -2.03 -0.16
N LEU A 153 -4.75 -2.79 -0.24
CA LEU A 153 -4.51 -3.75 -1.33
C LEU A 153 -4.87 -5.18 -0.96
N ASN A 154 -5.31 -5.37 0.29
CA ASN A 154 -5.60 -6.63 0.94
C ASN A 154 -4.51 -7.70 0.73
N THR A 155 -3.23 -7.30 0.63
CA THR A 155 -2.10 -8.21 0.38
C THR A 155 -0.85 -7.75 1.12
N CYS A 156 0.14 -8.62 1.23
CA CYS A 156 1.44 -8.24 1.76
C CYS A 156 2.26 -7.44 0.74
N ILE A 157 3.04 -6.50 1.26
CA ILE A 157 4.07 -5.78 0.52
C ILE A 157 5.42 -6.38 0.89
N GLY A 158 6.15 -6.86 -0.10
CA GLY A 158 7.49 -7.41 0.02
C GLY A 158 8.26 -7.21 -1.28
N ASP A 159 9.44 -7.81 -1.40
CA ASP A 159 10.35 -7.54 -2.53
C ASP A 159 9.69 -7.72 -3.90
N ALA A 160 8.82 -8.71 -4.03
CA ALA A 160 8.17 -9.06 -5.29
C ALA A 160 7.18 -8.00 -5.82
N ASN A 161 6.66 -7.11 -4.98
CA ASN A 161 5.71 -6.05 -5.39
C ASN A 161 6.06 -4.66 -4.86
N LEU A 162 7.19 -4.49 -4.15
CA LEU A 162 7.57 -3.22 -3.51
C LEU A 162 7.67 -2.05 -4.49
N ARG A 163 8.25 -2.27 -5.68
CA ARG A 163 8.38 -1.22 -6.71
C ARG A 163 7.02 -0.77 -7.23
N GLY A 164 6.13 -1.72 -7.51
CA GLY A 164 4.76 -1.43 -7.94
C GLY A 164 3.97 -0.70 -6.86
N PHE A 165 4.15 -1.08 -5.59
CA PHE A 165 3.56 -0.38 -4.46
C PHE A 165 4.04 1.08 -4.35
N TYR A 166 5.34 1.36 -4.52
CA TYR A 166 5.84 2.74 -4.51
C TYR A 166 5.33 3.57 -5.68
N ALA A 167 5.28 2.99 -6.88
CA ALA A 167 4.66 3.65 -8.03
C ALA A 167 3.18 3.96 -7.76
N LEU A 168 2.46 3.02 -7.14
CA LEU A 168 1.05 3.20 -6.80
C LEU A 168 0.83 4.33 -5.80
N VAL A 169 1.62 4.38 -4.72
CA VAL A 169 1.53 5.48 -3.73
C VAL A 169 1.86 6.82 -4.39
N GLY A 170 2.93 6.89 -5.17
CA GLY A 170 3.33 8.12 -5.86
C GLY A 170 2.27 8.63 -6.85
N LEU A 171 1.71 7.75 -7.68
CA LEU A 171 0.66 8.11 -8.63
C LEU A 171 -0.66 8.46 -7.94
N ASN A 172 -1.01 7.81 -6.83
CA ASN A 172 -2.16 8.22 -6.01
C ASN A 172 -1.94 9.61 -5.39
N SER A 173 -0.74 9.92 -4.89
CA SER A 173 -0.42 11.25 -4.37
C SER A 173 -0.56 12.32 -5.46
N LEU A 174 -0.08 12.04 -6.68
CA LEU A 174 -0.25 12.93 -7.82
C LEU A 174 -1.73 13.11 -8.19
N LEU A 175 -2.49 12.02 -8.26
CA LEU A 175 -3.92 12.05 -8.55
C LEU A 175 -4.70 12.86 -7.50
N ALA A 176 -4.38 12.70 -6.22
CA ALA A 176 -4.99 13.45 -5.13
C ALA A 176 -4.70 14.96 -5.25
N LEU A 177 -3.45 15.34 -5.56
CA LEU A 177 -3.08 16.74 -5.77
C LEU A 177 -3.78 17.34 -7.00
N LEU A 178 -3.88 16.60 -8.10
CA LEU A 178 -4.56 17.07 -9.31
C LEU A 178 -6.07 17.23 -9.10
N ASN A 179 -6.71 16.39 -8.29
CA ASN A 179 -8.13 16.51 -7.95
C ASN A 179 -8.46 17.69 -7.03
N LEU A 180 -7.47 18.21 -6.27
CA LEU A 180 -7.68 19.42 -5.46
C LEU A 180 -7.96 20.65 -6.33
N VAL A 181 -7.29 20.76 -7.49
CA VAL A 181 -7.42 21.93 -8.38
C VAL A 181 -8.87 22.18 -8.79
N PRO A 182 -9.60 21.25 -9.45
CA PRO A 182 -10.99 21.49 -9.83
C PRO A 182 -11.90 21.74 -8.61
N THR A 183 -11.66 21.05 -7.48
CA THR A 183 -12.45 21.26 -6.25
C THR A 183 -12.26 22.67 -5.68
N VAL A 184 -11.02 23.18 -5.64
CA VAL A 184 -10.71 24.56 -5.23
C VAL A 184 -11.34 25.57 -6.19
N LEU A 185 -11.30 25.29 -7.50
CA LEU A 185 -11.93 26.16 -8.48
C LEU A 185 -13.46 26.22 -8.31
N VAL A 186 -14.12 25.09 -8.02
CA VAL A 186 -15.57 25.06 -7.75
C VAL A 186 -15.89 25.85 -6.48
N PHE A 187 -15.06 25.70 -5.43
CA PHE A 187 -15.18 26.47 -4.21
C PHE A 187 -15.03 27.98 -4.45
N ALA A 188 -14.02 28.38 -5.22
CA ALA A 188 -13.80 29.79 -5.57
C ALA A 188 -14.91 30.36 -6.48
N ALA A 189 -15.52 29.53 -7.33
CA ALA A 189 -16.60 29.94 -8.23
C ALA A 189 -17.85 30.43 -7.48
N TYR A 190 -18.11 29.90 -6.29
CA TYR A 190 -19.17 30.40 -5.41
C TYR A 190 -18.93 31.87 -5.03
N PHE A 191 -17.71 32.21 -4.59
CA PHE A 191 -17.36 33.57 -4.16
C PHE A 191 -17.14 34.54 -5.31
N SER A 192 -16.91 34.02 -6.52
CA SER A 192 -16.70 34.81 -7.73
C SER A 192 -18.00 35.03 -8.52
N SER A 193 -19.13 34.58 -7.98
CA SER A 193 -20.47 34.68 -8.57
C SER A 193 -20.55 34.19 -10.03
N ILE A 194 -19.91 33.06 -10.33
CA ILE A 194 -19.89 32.49 -11.68
C ILE A 194 -21.31 32.00 -12.08
N PRO A 195 -21.86 32.42 -13.24
CA PRO A 195 -23.22 32.03 -13.65
C PRO A 195 -23.44 30.52 -13.73
N GLY A 196 -22.45 29.77 -14.23
CA GLY A 196 -22.53 28.31 -14.35
C GLY A 196 -22.65 27.59 -13.00
N TYR A 197 -22.09 28.17 -11.93
CA TYR A 197 -22.26 27.65 -10.57
C TYR A 197 -23.71 27.75 -10.12
N TYR A 198 -24.32 28.93 -10.26
CA TYR A 198 -25.69 29.16 -9.82
C TYR A 198 -26.70 28.37 -10.66
N GLN A 199 -26.52 28.33 -11.98
CA GLN A 199 -27.37 27.52 -12.87
C GLN A 199 -27.38 26.06 -12.46
N TYR A 200 -26.19 25.46 -12.27
CA TYR A 200 -26.08 24.09 -11.80
C TYR A 200 -26.69 23.90 -10.40
N SER A 201 -26.50 24.87 -9.49
CA SER A 201 -27.10 24.80 -8.16
C SER A 201 -28.63 24.82 -8.20
N HIS A 202 -29.22 25.66 -9.06
CA HIS A 202 -30.67 25.75 -9.25
C HIS A 202 -31.24 24.46 -9.87
N GLU A 203 -30.53 23.83 -10.80
CA GLU A 203 -30.92 22.52 -11.36
C GLU A 203 -30.93 21.43 -10.28
N LEU A 204 -29.95 21.45 -9.37
CA LEU A 204 -29.80 20.42 -8.35
C LEU A 204 -30.76 20.61 -7.15
N PHE A 205 -31.10 21.86 -6.84
CA PHE A 205 -31.95 22.23 -5.71
C PHE A 205 -33.00 23.27 -6.12
N PRO A 206 -33.95 22.93 -7.00
CA PRO A 206 -34.89 23.90 -7.58
C PRO A 206 -35.83 24.53 -6.54
N ASP A 207 -36.12 23.81 -5.46
CA ASP A 207 -37.08 24.22 -4.43
C ASP A 207 -36.47 25.04 -3.29
N LEU A 208 -35.17 25.35 -3.34
CA LEU A 208 -34.49 26.14 -2.31
C LEU A 208 -34.33 27.60 -2.73
N ASP A 209 -34.59 28.52 -1.81
CA ASP A 209 -34.40 29.96 -2.03
C ASP A 209 -32.92 30.33 -2.28
N ALA A 210 -32.00 29.55 -1.69
CA ALA A 210 -30.54 29.73 -1.80
C ALA A 210 -29.84 28.44 -2.22
N PRO A 211 -30.02 27.98 -3.47
CA PRO A 211 -29.59 26.65 -3.90
C PRO A 211 -28.07 26.49 -4.01
N GLY A 212 -27.33 27.61 -4.07
CA GLY A 212 -25.86 27.60 -4.02
C GLY A 212 -25.29 27.20 -2.66
N ILE A 213 -26.00 27.41 -1.55
CA ILE A 213 -25.48 27.13 -0.20
C ILE A 213 -25.18 25.63 0.00
N PRO A 214 -26.11 24.69 -0.31
CA PRO A 214 -25.82 23.26 -0.20
C PRO A 214 -24.62 22.80 -1.05
N VAL A 215 -24.50 23.29 -2.30
CA VAL A 215 -23.36 22.97 -3.16
C VAL A 215 -22.05 23.45 -2.55
N MET A 216 -22.03 24.65 -1.95
CA MET A 216 -20.87 25.20 -1.26
C MET A 216 -20.49 24.37 -0.03
N ILE A 217 -21.47 23.96 0.79
CA ILE A 217 -21.25 23.09 1.95
C ILE A 217 -20.65 21.75 1.52
N ILE A 218 -21.25 21.08 0.54
CA ILE A 218 -20.77 19.80 0.00
C ILE A 218 -19.33 19.94 -0.53
N THR A 219 -19.07 20.98 -1.31
CA THR A 219 -17.73 21.25 -1.88
C THR A 219 -16.70 21.53 -0.79
N SER A 220 -17.08 22.21 0.30
CA SER A 220 -16.20 22.51 1.42
C SER A 220 -15.78 21.24 2.17
N PHE A 221 -16.73 20.34 2.45
CA PHE A 221 -16.41 19.04 3.06
C PHE A 221 -15.58 18.16 2.13
N ALA A 222 -15.88 18.15 0.83
CA ALA A 222 -15.10 17.43 -0.15
C ALA A 222 -13.65 17.95 -0.22
N LEU A 223 -13.47 19.27 -0.23
CA LEU A 223 -12.14 19.90 -0.24
C LEU A 223 -11.35 19.56 1.02
N LEU A 224 -11.97 19.64 2.20
CA LEU A 224 -11.34 19.26 3.45
C LEU A 224 -10.92 17.78 3.46
N GLY A 225 -11.83 16.89 3.06
CA GLY A 225 -11.55 15.45 2.97
C GLY A 225 -10.41 15.15 2.00
N GLN A 226 -10.44 15.75 0.81
CA GLN A 226 -9.37 15.59 -0.18
C GLN A 226 -8.02 16.13 0.33
N ALA A 227 -8.01 17.27 1.03
CA ALA A 227 -6.79 17.84 1.60
C ALA A 227 -6.18 16.90 2.66
N ILE A 228 -7.02 16.34 3.55
CA ILE A 228 -6.58 15.35 4.55
C ILE A 228 -5.98 14.11 3.87
N CYS A 229 -6.66 13.57 2.86
CA CYS A 229 -6.17 12.42 2.09
C CYS A 229 -4.86 12.73 1.36
N ALA A 230 -4.74 13.89 0.73
CA ALA A 230 -3.53 14.31 0.04
C ALA A 230 -2.35 14.45 1.01
N ILE A 231 -2.56 15.07 2.18
CA ILE A 231 -1.54 15.17 3.24
C ILE A 231 -1.12 13.78 3.72
N GLY A 232 -2.08 12.89 3.99
CA GLY A 232 -1.79 11.52 4.43
C GLY A 232 -0.98 10.73 3.39
N LEU A 233 -1.33 10.83 2.10
CA LEU A 233 -0.60 10.19 1.01
C LEU A 233 0.80 10.77 0.81
N LEU A 234 0.97 12.08 0.96
CA LEU A 234 2.28 12.73 0.92
C LEU A 234 3.17 12.31 2.09
N GLN A 235 2.62 12.22 3.30
CA GLN A 235 3.34 11.69 4.47
C GLN A 235 3.75 10.24 4.27
N LEU A 236 2.84 9.40 3.77
CA LEU A 236 3.12 8.00 3.45
C LEU A 236 4.23 7.89 2.38
N GLY A 237 4.13 8.68 1.31
CA GLY A 237 5.15 8.76 0.26
C GLY A 237 6.51 9.20 0.82
N TYR A 238 6.54 10.23 1.67
CA TYR A 238 7.76 10.70 2.32
C TYR A 238 8.42 9.62 3.20
N ILE A 239 7.63 8.92 4.01
CA ILE A 239 8.12 7.82 4.86
C ILE A 239 8.75 6.73 3.99
N HIS A 240 8.08 6.31 2.91
CA HIS A 240 8.60 5.29 2.02
C HIS A 240 9.82 5.74 1.21
N LEU A 241 9.86 6.99 0.75
CA LEU A 241 11.05 7.58 0.10
C LEU A 241 12.25 7.59 1.07
N ARG A 242 12.02 7.95 2.33
CA ARG A 242 13.04 7.93 3.38
C ARG A 242 13.55 6.52 3.64
N PHE A 243 12.66 5.53 3.74
CA PHE A 243 13.06 4.12 3.90
C PHE A 243 13.82 3.62 2.69
N TRP A 244 13.39 3.95 1.48
CA TRP A 244 14.09 3.56 0.27
C TRP A 244 15.48 4.21 0.19
N TYR A 245 15.61 5.49 0.53
CA TYR A 245 16.90 6.19 0.56
C TYR A 245 17.85 5.59 1.61
N ARG A 246 17.35 5.32 2.81
CA ARG A 246 18.13 4.66 3.88
C ARG A 246 18.50 3.23 3.51
N GLY A 247 17.59 2.46 2.93
CA GLY A 247 17.86 1.11 2.44
C GLY A 247 18.94 1.09 1.35
N ARG A 248 18.99 2.10 0.47
CA ARG A 248 20.10 2.25 -0.50
C ARG A 248 21.43 2.55 0.17
N LYS A 249 21.46 3.36 1.23
CA LYS A 249 22.68 3.61 2.01
C LYS A 249 23.12 2.37 2.81
N SER A 250 22.17 1.63 3.36
CA SER A 250 22.42 0.41 4.12
C SER A 250 23.00 -0.73 3.26
N ASN A 251 22.45 -0.88 2.04
CA ASN A 251 22.93 -1.87 1.08
C ASN A 251 24.27 -1.48 0.43
N GLN A 252 24.76 -0.24 0.64
CA GLN A 252 26.15 0.10 0.38
C GLN A 252 26.97 -0.40 1.57
N ALA A 253 27.41 -1.66 1.50
CA ALA A 253 28.21 -2.28 2.53
C ALA A 253 29.33 -1.35 3.01
N ILE A 254 29.33 -0.99 4.29
CA ILE A 254 30.49 -0.35 4.90
C ILE A 254 31.55 -1.45 4.99
N VAL A 255 32.49 -1.43 4.03
CA VAL A 255 33.67 -2.28 4.07
C VAL A 255 34.56 -1.76 5.20
N ARG A 256 34.59 -2.47 6.33
CA ARG A 256 35.56 -2.21 7.39
C ARG A 256 36.81 -3.04 7.11
N HIS A 257 37.94 -2.36 6.93
CA HIS A 257 39.25 -2.99 6.89
C HIS A 257 39.68 -3.34 8.31
N LEU A 258 39.87 -4.63 8.59
CA LEU A 258 40.42 -5.09 9.85
C LEU A 258 41.95 -4.87 9.87
N PRO A 259 42.56 -4.69 11.05
CA PRO A 259 44.02 -4.62 11.18
C PRO A 259 44.76 -5.87 10.68
N SER A 260 44.06 -6.99 10.49
CA SER A 260 44.58 -8.25 9.93
C SER A 260 44.69 -8.26 8.40
N GLY A 261 44.21 -7.23 7.70
CA GLY A 261 44.14 -7.16 6.24
C GLY A 261 42.84 -7.70 5.63
N ASP A 262 41.93 -8.25 6.44
CA ASP A 262 40.64 -8.78 5.97
C ASP A 262 39.57 -7.67 5.84
N THR A 263 38.62 -7.87 4.92
CA THR A 263 37.46 -6.96 4.74
C THR A 263 36.18 -7.58 5.29
N LEU A 264 35.46 -6.85 6.14
CA LEU A 264 34.12 -7.22 6.61
C LEU A 264 33.07 -6.31 5.96
N ALA A 265 32.06 -6.92 5.34
CA ALA A 265 30.84 -6.22 4.95
C ALA A 265 29.86 -6.25 6.12
N VAL A 266 29.62 -5.09 6.72
CA VAL A 266 28.62 -4.95 7.80
C VAL A 266 27.33 -4.44 7.20
N SER A 267 26.25 -5.22 7.37
CA SER A 267 24.88 -4.78 7.06
C SER A 267 24.25 -4.10 8.29
N ASP A 268 23.44 -3.06 8.09
CA ASP A 268 22.91 -2.23 9.20
C ASP A 268 21.96 -2.99 10.15
N ASP A 269 21.49 -4.18 9.75
CA ASP A 269 20.67 -5.08 10.54
C ASP A 269 21.48 -5.89 11.58
N GLY A 270 22.76 -5.56 11.76
CA GLY A 270 23.65 -6.18 12.76
C GLY A 270 24.15 -7.57 12.36
N TYR A 271 23.93 -7.98 11.11
CA TYR A 271 24.51 -9.18 10.55
C TYR A 271 25.94 -8.88 10.07
N ILE A 272 26.91 -9.42 10.79
CA ILE A 272 28.30 -9.56 10.33
C ILE A 272 28.28 -10.60 9.21
N SER A 273 28.60 -10.22 7.98
CA SER A 273 28.87 -11.21 6.93
C SER A 273 30.14 -11.98 7.30
N SER A 274 30.24 -13.26 6.90
CA SER A 274 31.46 -14.03 7.03
C SER A 274 32.68 -13.24 6.48
N PRO A 275 33.87 -13.34 7.08
CA PRO A 275 35.06 -12.67 6.57
C PRO A 275 35.33 -13.07 5.12
N ILE A 276 35.58 -12.08 4.25
CA ILE A 276 35.96 -12.31 2.86
C ILE A 276 37.48 -12.20 2.78
N LYS A 277 38.14 -13.27 2.32
CA LYS A 277 39.59 -13.29 2.05
C LYS A 277 39.79 -13.75 0.60
N ASP A 278 40.52 -12.95 -0.19
CA ASP A 278 40.81 -13.22 -1.61
C ASP A 278 39.57 -13.54 -2.47
N GLY A 279 38.46 -12.84 -2.23
CA GLY A 279 37.24 -12.97 -3.04
C GLY A 279 36.43 -14.26 -2.82
N ARG A 280 36.71 -15.04 -1.77
CA ARG A 280 35.93 -16.22 -1.40
C ARG A 280 35.35 -16.08 0.02
N GLU A 281 34.06 -16.43 0.17
CA GLU A 281 33.40 -16.51 1.48
C GLU A 281 34.02 -17.65 2.30
N MET A 282 34.48 -17.36 3.53
CA MET A 282 34.89 -18.40 4.47
C MET A 282 33.66 -19.00 5.16
N HIS A 283 33.42 -20.29 4.95
CA HIS A 283 32.52 -21.08 5.80
C HIS A 283 33.23 -21.41 7.11
N LEU A 284 32.75 -20.88 8.23
CA LEU A 284 33.21 -21.30 9.56
C LEU A 284 32.68 -22.72 9.86
N PRO A 285 33.51 -23.63 10.39
CA PRO A 285 33.04 -24.94 10.82
C PRO A 285 32.08 -24.80 12.00
N SER A 286 30.99 -25.55 11.96
CA SER A 286 30.00 -25.64 13.02
C SER A 286 30.62 -26.24 14.29
N LEU A 287 30.62 -25.47 15.38
CA LEU A 287 30.83 -25.95 16.75
C LEU A 287 29.51 -26.44 17.35
#